data_AF-V6IZC8-F1
#
_entry.id   AF-V6IZC8-F1
#
_cell.length_a   1.000
_cell.length_b   1.000
_cell.length_c   1.000
_cell.angle_alpha   90.00
_cell.angle_beta   90.00
_cell.angle_gamma   90.00
#
_symmetry.space_group_name_H-M   'P 1'
#
loop_
_entity.id
_entity.type
_entity.pdbx_description
1 polymer ?
#
loop_
_entity_poly.entity_id
_entity_poly.type
_entity_poly.pdbx_seq_one_letter_code
_entity_poly.pdbx_strand_id
1 'polypeptide(L)'
;MYIIQEEILAQERKSTMQFKATSTPNPNAIKFTTDQAIFAGRIEITKESKPESLLLKHLMAIDGIDNLFCYNDFLTVCKLPSVEWNQLIPQIETVLGQITYSKSQ
;
A
#
# COMPACT_ATOMS: atom_id res chain seq x y z
N MET A 1 -11.99 -14.20 -47.34
CA MET A 1 -10.64 -13.59 -47.40
C MET A 1 -10.48 -12.77 -46.12
N TYR A 2 -9.54 -13.19 -45.27
CA TYR A 2 -9.38 -12.80 -43.86
C TYR A 2 -8.77 -11.41 -43.67
N ILE A 3 -9.32 -10.63 -42.73
CA ILE A 3 -8.60 -9.73 -41.78
C ILE A 3 -9.50 -9.63 -40.52
N ILE A 4 -9.59 -10.64 -39.64
CA ILE A 4 -8.87 -10.73 -38.35
C ILE A 4 -8.32 -9.39 -37.82
N GLN A 5 -8.93 -8.86 -36.74
CA GLN A 5 -8.31 -8.67 -35.41
C GLN A 5 -9.11 -7.65 -34.58
N GLU A 6 -10.25 -8.08 -34.01
CA GLU A 6 -10.73 -7.56 -32.72
C GLU A 6 -9.83 -8.03 -31.56
N GLU A 7 -8.53 -8.26 -31.81
CA GLU A 7 -7.53 -8.79 -30.87
C GLU A 7 -6.89 -7.71 -29.99
N ILE A 8 -7.27 -6.43 -30.08
CA ILE A 8 -6.83 -5.43 -29.10
C ILE A 8 -7.85 -5.25 -27.96
N LEU A 9 -8.48 -6.35 -27.57
CA LEU A 9 -8.83 -6.61 -26.17
C LEU A 9 -7.57 -6.91 -25.33
N ALA A 10 -6.43 -6.31 -25.68
CA ALA A 10 -5.29 -6.11 -24.79
C ALA A 10 -5.63 -5.05 -23.71
N GLN A 11 -6.82 -5.18 -23.12
CA GLN A 11 -6.95 -4.94 -21.70
C GLN A 11 -6.20 -6.09 -21.02
N GLU A 12 -4.86 -6.05 -21.06
CA GLU A 12 -4.09 -6.61 -19.97
C GLU A 12 -4.74 -6.02 -18.73
N ARG A 13 -5.51 -6.83 -18.02
CA ARG A 13 -5.89 -6.52 -16.66
C ARG A 13 -4.55 -6.43 -15.93
N LYS A 14 -3.90 -5.26 -15.95
CA LYS A 14 -3.07 -4.81 -14.84
C LYS A 14 -4.02 -4.93 -13.68
N SER A 15 -3.93 -6.05 -12.97
CA SER A 15 -4.70 -6.33 -11.78
C SER A 15 -4.31 -5.25 -10.80
N THR A 16 -4.97 -4.10 -10.88
CA THR A 16 -4.66 -2.97 -10.04
C THR A 16 -5.15 -3.33 -8.66
N MET A 17 -4.19 -3.71 -7.82
CA MET A 17 -4.39 -4.01 -6.42
C MET A 17 -4.81 -2.71 -5.74
N GLN A 18 -6.05 -2.67 -5.25
CA GLN A 18 -6.57 -1.52 -4.52
C GLN A 18 -6.33 -1.70 -3.03
N PHE A 19 -5.81 -0.66 -2.40
CA PHE A 19 -5.68 -0.58 -0.95
C PHE A 19 -6.79 0.30 -0.39
N LYS A 20 -7.53 -0.21 0.60
CA LYS A 20 -8.51 0.56 1.37
C LYS A 20 -7.87 1.10 2.63
N ALA A 21 -7.77 2.42 2.74
CA ALA A 21 -7.27 3.08 3.95
C ALA A 21 -8.37 3.19 5.01
N THR A 22 -8.06 2.81 6.24
CA THR A 22 -8.93 2.89 7.42
C THR A 22 -8.15 3.53 8.57
N SER A 23 -8.76 4.53 9.21
CA SER A 23 -8.20 5.16 10.40
C SER A 23 -8.12 4.17 11.56
N THR A 24 -7.06 4.28 12.35
CA THR A 24 -6.95 3.56 13.62
C THR A 24 -7.16 4.54 14.78
N PRO A 25 -7.41 4.06 16.02
CA PRO A 25 -7.43 4.93 17.20
C PRO A 25 -6.10 5.66 17.43
N ASN A 26 -5.00 5.16 16.86
CA ASN A 26 -3.71 5.84 16.88
C ASN A 26 -3.64 6.86 15.72
N PRO A 27 -3.58 8.17 16.00
CA PRO A 27 -3.51 9.20 14.95
C PRO A 27 -2.23 9.10 14.09
N ASN A 28 -1.20 8.43 14.59
CA ASN A 28 0.04 8.19 13.87
C ASN A 28 0.03 6.89 13.07
N ALA A 29 -1.09 6.16 13.00
CA ALA A 29 -1.19 4.93 12.23
C ALA A 29 -2.42 4.86 11.34
N ILE A 30 -2.21 4.48 10.08
CA ILE A 30 -3.28 4.19 9.11
C ILE A 30 -3.15 2.74 8.67
N LYS A 31 -4.27 2.01 8.66
CA LYS A 31 -4.35 0.64 8.18
C LYS A 31 -4.81 0.63 6.73
N PHE A 32 -4.08 -0.05 5.88
CA PHE A 32 -4.38 -0.30 4.48
C PHE A 32 -4.71 -1.78 4.31
N THR A 33 -5.90 -2.11 3.84
CA THR A 33 -6.33 -3.50 3.58
C THR A 33 -6.53 -3.71 2.09
N THR A 34 -6.26 -4.90 1.58
CA THR A 34 -6.46 -5.28 0.18
C THR A 34 -7.37 -6.49 0.08
N ASP A 35 -7.89 -6.77 -1.11
CA ASP A 35 -8.72 -7.95 -1.36
C ASP A 35 -7.91 -9.24 -1.55
N GLN A 36 -6.56 -9.17 -1.49
CA GLN A 36 -5.66 -10.29 -1.73
C GLN A 36 -4.63 -10.41 -0.61
N ALA A 37 -4.34 -11.63 -0.18
CA ALA A 37 -3.25 -11.86 0.76
C ALA A 37 -1.90 -11.55 0.07
N ILE A 38 -1.21 -10.51 0.54
CA ILE A 38 0.07 -10.04 0.00
C ILE A 38 1.25 -10.37 0.93
N PHE A 39 0.96 -10.77 2.17
CA PHE A 39 1.94 -11.16 3.16
C PHE A 39 1.66 -12.58 3.66
N ALA A 40 2.68 -13.45 3.62
CA ALA A 40 2.56 -14.84 4.08
C ALA A 40 2.45 -14.99 5.61
N GLY A 41 2.69 -13.92 6.38
CA GLY A 41 2.68 -13.96 7.84
C GLY A 41 2.77 -12.58 8.47
N ARG A 42 2.95 -12.55 9.79
CA ARG A 42 3.15 -11.32 10.57
C ARG A 42 4.57 -10.81 10.35
N ILE A 43 4.69 -9.63 9.75
CA ILE A 43 5.97 -8.98 9.46
C ILE A 43 5.91 -7.58 10.06
N GLU A 44 6.92 -7.23 10.84
CA GLU A 44 7.11 -5.88 11.38
C GLU A 44 8.43 -5.34 10.83
N ILE A 45 8.37 -4.17 10.20
CA ILE A 45 9.52 -3.53 9.56
C ILE A 45 9.79 -2.22 10.28
N THR A 46 10.99 -2.11 10.84
CA THR A 46 11.55 -0.89 11.42
C THR A 46 12.68 -0.34 10.55
N LYS A 47 13.30 0.78 10.94
CA LYS A 47 14.46 1.35 10.24
C LYS A 47 15.67 0.42 10.18
N GLU A 48 15.83 -0.47 11.16
CA GLU A 48 16.91 -1.47 11.14
C GLU A 48 16.55 -2.73 10.34
N SER A 49 15.28 -2.90 9.97
CA SER A 49 14.80 -4.09 9.27
C SER A 49 15.21 -4.08 7.80
N LYS A 50 15.50 -5.28 7.26
CA LYS A 50 15.83 -5.49 5.84
C LYS A 50 14.74 -6.34 5.18
N PRO A 51 13.58 -5.76 4.81
CA PRO A 51 12.52 -6.52 4.15
C PRO A 51 13.02 -7.04 2.79
N GLU A 52 12.58 -8.23 2.38
CA GLU A 52 12.89 -8.74 1.03
C GLU A 52 11.99 -8.10 -0.02
N SER A 53 10.73 -7.81 0.34
CA SER A 53 9.74 -7.18 -0.53
C SER A 53 10.16 -5.76 -0.93
N LEU A 54 10.23 -5.51 -2.24
CA LEU A 54 10.50 -4.18 -2.80
C LEU A 54 9.47 -3.15 -2.36
N LEU A 55 8.20 -3.55 -2.19
CA LEU A 55 7.13 -2.68 -1.71
C LEU A 55 7.46 -2.12 -0.32
N LEU A 56 7.84 -3.00 0.60
CA LEU A 56 8.17 -2.63 1.97
C LEU A 56 9.43 -1.77 2.04
N LYS A 57 10.43 -2.04 1.17
CA LYS A 57 11.62 -1.19 1.06
C LYS A 57 11.26 0.23 0.61
N HIS A 58 10.43 0.36 -0.42
CA HIS A 58 10.02 1.68 -0.92
C HIS A 58 9.18 2.45 0.10
N LEU A 59 8.26 1.79 0.81
CA LEU A 59 7.52 2.42 1.89
C LEU A 59 8.46 2.87 3.01
N MET A 60 9.36 1.99 3.48
CA MET A 60 10.28 2.33 4.56
C MET A 60 11.29 3.43 4.19
N ALA A 61 11.53 3.63 2.89
CA ALA A 61 12.38 4.71 2.37
C ALA A 61 11.69 6.09 2.39
N ILE A 62 10.38 6.17 2.64
CA ILE A 62 9.67 7.45 2.77
C ILE A 62 10.05 8.10 4.10
N ASP A 63 10.63 9.29 4.01
CA ASP A 63 10.96 10.09 5.18
C ASP A 63 9.71 10.44 5.98
N GLY A 64 9.71 10.05 7.26
CA GLY A 64 8.57 10.24 8.15
C GLY A 64 7.80 8.99 8.47
N ILE A 65 8.08 7.87 7.79
CA ILE A 65 7.59 6.55 8.23
C ILE A 65 8.49 6.05 9.38
N ASP A 66 7.84 5.61 10.45
CA ASP A 66 8.48 5.09 11.66
C ASP A 66 8.60 3.56 11.61
N ASN A 67 7.48 2.89 11.35
CA ASN A 67 7.42 1.44 11.24
C ASN A 67 6.25 1.00 10.34
N LEU A 68 6.34 -0.23 9.83
CA LEU A 68 5.30 -0.88 9.05
C LEU A 68 4.92 -2.20 9.72
N PHE A 69 3.62 -2.46 9.78
CA PHE A 69 3.08 -3.71 10.28
C PHE A 69 2.26 -4.42 9.22
N CYS A 70 2.67 -5.60 8.81
CA CYS A 70 2.08 -6.35 7.72
C CYS A 70 1.53 -7.67 8.23
N TYR A 71 0.31 -8.02 7.84
CA TYR A 71 -0.27 -9.32 8.14
C TYR A 71 -1.34 -9.69 7.12
N ASN A 72 -1.17 -10.85 6.49
CA ASN A 72 -2.11 -11.41 5.52
C ASN A 72 -2.43 -10.43 4.36
N ASP A 73 -3.58 -9.78 4.41
CA ASP A 73 -4.16 -8.88 3.42
C ASP A 73 -4.05 -7.40 3.81
N PHE A 74 -3.43 -7.07 4.95
CA PHE A 74 -3.31 -5.69 5.41
C PHE A 74 -1.89 -5.26 5.79
N LEU A 75 -1.68 -3.95 5.69
CA LEU A 75 -0.48 -3.18 6.00
C LEU A 75 -0.89 -1.98 6.85
N THR A 76 -0.35 -1.83 8.04
CA THR A 76 -0.43 -0.59 8.83
C THR A 76 0.86 0.19 8.64
N VAL A 77 0.72 1.45 8.25
CA VAL A 77 1.83 2.41 8.20
C VAL A 77 1.77 3.26 9.46
N CYS A 78 2.86 3.28 10.21
CA CYS A 78 3.04 4.19 11.34
C CYS A 78 3.98 5.32 10.92
N LYS A 79 3.56 6.57 11.13
CA LYS A 79 4.37 7.75 10.89
C LYS A 79 5.01 8.27 12.18
N LEU A 80 6.03 9.09 12.01
CA LEU A 80 6.58 9.92 13.09
C LEU A 80 5.53 10.96 13.54
N PRO A 81 5.48 11.29 14.85
CA PRO A 81 4.54 12.29 15.37
C PRO A 81 4.71 13.68 14.77
N SER A 82 5.93 14.02 14.31
CA SER A 82 6.28 15.31 13.73
C SER A 82 5.91 15.49 12.26
N VAL A 83 5.37 14.45 11.61
CA VAL A 83 5.09 14.45 10.17
C VAL A 83 3.59 14.42 9.92
N GLU A 84 3.13 15.13 8.89
CA GLU A 84 1.71 15.20 8.53
C GLU A 84 1.33 14.16 7.47
N TRP A 85 0.16 13.55 7.61
CA TRP A 85 -0.33 12.56 6.64
C TRP A 85 -0.49 13.15 5.23
N ASN A 86 -0.80 14.44 5.12
CA ASN A 86 -0.92 15.13 3.82
C ASN A 86 0.37 15.07 2.98
N GLN A 87 1.54 14.91 3.62
CA GLN A 87 2.84 14.78 2.94
C GLN A 87 3.17 13.31 2.61
N LEU A 88 2.73 12.38 3.46
CA LEU A 88 3.02 10.95 3.33
C LEU A 88 2.08 10.25 2.36
N ILE A 89 0.78 10.59 2.40
CA ILE A 89 -0.25 9.92 1.60
C ILE A 89 0.13 9.89 0.11
N PRO A 90 0.45 11.01 -0.57
CA PRO A 90 0.81 10.98 -2.00
C PRO A 90 1.97 10.03 -2.35
N GLN A 91 2.96 9.94 -1.46
CA GLN A 91 4.11 9.05 -1.64
C GLN A 91 3.71 7.58 -1.43
N ILE A 92 2.88 7.32 -0.42
CA ILE A 92 2.32 6.00 -0.16
C ILE A 92 1.44 5.55 -1.33
N GLU A 93 0.60 6.41 -1.92
CA GLU A 93 -0.23 6.04 -3.07
C GLU A 93 0.62 5.72 -4.30
N THR A 94 1.72 6.44 -4.49
CA THR A 94 2.67 6.17 -5.57
C THR A 94 3.28 4.78 -5.43
N VAL A 95 3.65 4.39 -4.20
CA VAL A 95 4.24 3.07 -3.92
C VAL A 95 3.21 1.94 -3.99
N LEU A 96 1.98 2.18 -3.50
CA LEU A 96 0.90 1.19 -3.50
C LEU A 96 0.16 1.08 -4.84
N GLY A 97 0.32 2.06 -5.73
CA GLY A 97 -0.19 2.03 -7.10
C GLY A 97 -1.70 2.26 -7.27
N GLN A 98 -2.55 2.02 -6.25
CA GLN A 98 -3.95 2.48 -6.15
C GLN A 98 -4.44 2.53 -4.68
N ILE A 99 -5.08 3.64 -4.28
CA ILE A 99 -5.73 3.80 -2.96
C ILE A 99 -7.22 4.15 -3.14
N THR A 100 -8.11 3.51 -2.36
CA THR A 100 -9.53 3.85 -2.27
C THR A 100 -9.88 4.28 -0.84
N TYR A 101 -10.25 5.56 -0.66
CA TYR A 101 -10.57 6.16 0.64
C TYR A 101 -12.07 6.08 0.94
N SER A 102 -12.42 5.57 2.12
CA SER A 102 -13.80 5.52 2.62
C SER A 102 -13.86 6.28 3.94
N LYS A 103 -14.40 7.51 3.89
CA LYS A 103 -14.78 8.27 5.08
C LYS A 103 -16.24 7.96 5.38
N SER A 104 -16.50 6.88 6.12
CA SER A 104 -17.80 6.76 6.79
C SER A 104 -17.75 7.66 8.02
N GLN A 105 -18.71 8.60 8.06
CA GLN A 105 -18.94 9.52 9.18
C GLN A 105 -19.04 8.80 10.52
#